data_AF-U1P7M7-F1
#
_entry.id   AF-U1P7M7-F1
#
_cell.length_a   1.000
_cell.length_b   1.000
_cell.length_c   1.000
_cell.angle_alpha   90.00
_cell.angle_beta   90.00
_cell.angle_gamma   90.00
#
_symmetry.space_group_name_H-M   'P 1'
#
loop_
_entity.id
_entity.type
_entity.pdbx_description
1 polymer ?
#
loop_
_entity_poly.entity_id
_entity_poly.type
_entity_poly.pdbx_seq_one_letter_code
_entity_poly.pdbx_strand_id
1 'polypeptide(L)' 'NEQEQVLAGHSKFTQAAEKRARIMSSVGRITRTRSVYVVDRAPRDAVDDTALLEEDEVASIDDPEEFRNLVRDRVDKPA' A
#
# COMPACT_ATOMS: atom_id res chain seq x y z
N ASN A 1 20.45 4.16 8.95
CA ASN A 1 19.73 4.35 7.67
C ASN A 1 19.42 3.00 7.07
N GLU A 2 18.35 2.36 7.55
CA GLU A 2 17.83 1.15 6.91
C GLU A 2 16.90 1.62 5.80
N GLN A 3 17.28 1.36 4.55
CA GLN A 3 16.40 1.60 3.40
C GLN A 3 15.33 0.51 3.40
N GLU A 4 14.09 0.86 3.70
CA GLU A 4 12.97 -0.08 3.66
C GLU A 4 12.53 -0.31 2.20
N GLN A 5 12.54 -1.57 1.75
CA GLN A 5 12.08 -1.93 0.41
C GLN A 5 10.55 -2.06 0.39
N VAL A 6 9.92 -1.37 -0.56
CA VAL A 6 8.48 -1.36 -0.75
C VAL A 6 8.13 -1.94 -2.11
N LEU A 7 7.17 -2.87 -2.14
CA LEU A 7 6.55 -3.36 -3.36
C LEU A 7 5.38 -2.44 -3.71
N ALA A 8 5.58 -1.58 -4.71
CA ALA A 8 4.60 -0.59 -5.13
C ALA A 8 3.90 -0.98 -6.44
N GLY A 9 2.60 -0.69 -6.52
CA GLY A 9 1.82 -0.73 -7.75
C GLY A 9 0.99 0.54 -7.88
N HIS A 10 0.62 0.91 -9.10
CA HIS A 10 -0.36 1.98 -9.33
C HIS A 10 -1.33 1.60 -10.45
N SER A 11 -2.59 2.03 -10.32
CA SER A 11 -3.59 2.13 -11.40
C SER A 11 -4.90 2.63 -10.82
N LYS A 12 -5.90 2.92 -11.68
CA LYS A 12 -7.30 2.99 -11.25
C LYS A 12 -7.71 1.76 -10.44
N PHE A 13 -8.56 1.95 -9.43
CA PHE A 13 -9.05 0.81 -8.63
C PHE A 13 -10.09 0.00 -9.41
N THR A 14 -9.67 -1.15 -9.91
CA THR A 14 -10.49 -2.12 -10.66
C THR A 14 -10.36 -3.50 -10.03
N GLN A 15 -11.19 -4.47 -10.45
CA GLN A 15 -11.04 -5.86 -10.00
C GLN A 15 -9.63 -6.42 -10.31
N ALA A 16 -9.00 -5.99 -11.41
CA ALA A 16 -7.63 -6.37 -11.74
C ALA A 16 -6.60 -5.70 -10.81
N ALA A 17 -6.83 -4.47 -10.36
CA ALA A 17 -6.01 -3.82 -9.35
C ALA A 17 -6.13 -4.53 -8.00
N GLU A 18 -7.34 -4.90 -7.60
CA GLU A 18 -7.58 -5.66 -6.37
C GLU A 18 -6.86 -7.02 -6.39
N LYS A 19 -6.94 -7.77 -7.50
CA LYS A 19 -6.20 -9.04 -7.65
C LYS A 19 -4.69 -8.83 -7.52
N ARG A 20 -4.15 -7.77 -8.12
CA ARG A 20 -2.73 -7.42 -7.99
C ARG A 20 -2.36 -7.08 -6.56
N ALA A 21 -3.19 -6.32 -5.85
CA ALA A 21 -2.97 -6.02 -4.43
C ALA A 21 -2.95 -7.28 -3.55
N ARG A 22 -3.84 -8.26 -3.78
CA ARG A 22 -3.80 -9.56 -3.07
C ARG A 22 -2.52 -10.36 -3.36
N ILE A 23 -2.10 -10.38 -4.64
CA ILE A 23 -0.86 -11.04 -5.04
C ILE A 23 0.34 -10.36 -4.36
N MET A 24 0.39 -9.03 -4.39
CA MET A 24 1.43 -8.24 -3.75
C MET A 24 1.50 -8.51 -2.25
N SER A 25 0.36 -8.64 -1.55
CA SER A 25 0.35 -9.04 -0.13
C SER A 25 1.05 -10.38 0.08
N SER A 26 0.77 -11.37 -0.77
CA SER A 26 1.43 -12.68 -0.70
C SER A 26 2.93 -12.61 -1.02
N VAL A 27 3.33 -11.84 -2.03
CA VAL A 27 4.73 -11.63 -2.39
C VAL A 27 5.47 -10.90 -1.26
N GLY A 28 4.90 -9.82 -0.74
CA GLY A 28 5.47 -8.99 0.30
C GLY A 28 5.74 -9.76 1.59
N ARG A 29 4.84 -10.67 1.98
CA ARG A 29 5.09 -11.60 3.10
C ARG A 29 6.32 -12.48 2.89
N ILE A 30 6.54 -12.97 1.66
CA ILE A 30 7.67 -13.86 1.33
C ILE A 30 8.98 -13.06 1.25
N THR A 31 8.95 -11.91 0.58
CA THR A 31 10.14 -11.04 0.39
C THR A 31 10.44 -10.18 1.61
N ARG A 32 9.58 -10.22 2.64
CA ARG A 32 9.63 -9.35 3.83
C ARG A 32 9.65 -7.87 3.45
N THR A 33 8.87 -7.51 2.45
CA THR A 33 8.68 -6.13 1.98
C THR A 33 7.24 -5.69 2.22
N ARG A 34 7.04 -4.44 2.61
CA ARG A 34 5.68 -3.86 2.67
C ARG A 34 5.12 -3.73 1.26
N SER A 35 3.81 -3.88 1.11
CA SER A 35 3.12 -3.75 -0.16
C SER A 35 2.19 -2.55 -0.14
N VAL A 36 2.27 -1.72 -1.17
CA VAL A 36 1.48 -0.49 -1.32
C VAL A 36 0.92 -0.42 -2.72
N TYR A 37 -0.35 -0.04 -2.84
CA TYR A 37 -1.01 0.13 -4.13
C TYR A 37 -1.67 1.51 -4.22
N VAL A 38 -1.14 2.36 -5.11
CA VAL A 38 -1.62 3.73 -5.31
C VAL A 38 -2.77 3.75 -6.33
N VAL A 39 -3.85 4.43 -5.98
CA VAL A 39 -5.09 4.52 -6.77
C VAL A 39 -5.60 5.95 -6.84
N ASP A 40 -6.54 6.19 -7.76
CA ASP A 40 -7.29 7.45 -7.85
C ASP A 40 -8.26 7.62 -6.68
N ARG A 41 -8.94 6.53 -6.28
CA ARG A 41 -9.83 6.51 -5.12
C ARG A 41 -9.83 5.16 -4.44
N ALA A 42 -9.56 5.13 -3.13
CA ALA A 42 -9.50 3.90 -2.35
C ALA A 42 -10.87 3.62 -1.71
N PRO A 43 -11.56 2.51 -2.05
CA PRO A 43 -12.84 2.18 -1.43
C PRO A 43 -12.72 1.57 -0.02
N ARG A 44 -11.48 1.30 0.43
CA ARG A 44 -11.11 0.72 1.72
C ARG A 44 -9.64 0.98 1.99
N ASP A 45 -9.23 0.75 3.23
CA ASP A 45 -7.86 1.02 3.67
C ASP A 45 -6.83 0.01 3.11
N ALA A 46 -7.19 -1.27 3.01
CA ALA A 46 -6.26 -2.30 2.55
C ALA A 46 -6.94 -3.44 1.81
N VAL A 47 -6.13 -4.18 1.05
CA VAL A 47 -6.48 -5.49 0.48
C VAL A 47 -5.46 -6.49 1.01
N ASP A 48 -5.90 -7.34 1.94
CA ASP A 48 -5.00 -8.18 2.74
C ASP A 48 -3.89 -7.30 3.38
N ASP A 49 -2.61 -7.65 3.24
CA ASP A 49 -1.48 -6.86 3.76
C ASP A 49 -0.98 -5.77 2.79
N THR A 50 -1.76 -5.41 1.77
CA THR A 50 -1.42 -4.33 0.83
C THR A 50 -2.24 -3.08 1.15
N ALA A 51 -1.57 -2.02 1.59
CA ALA A 51 -2.20 -0.72 1.82
C ALA A 51 -2.65 -0.11 0.49
N LEU A 52 -3.89 0.40 0.42
CA LEU A 52 -4.36 1.22 -0.68
C LEU A 52 -4.11 2.68 -0.34
N LEU A 53 -3.42 3.44 -1.18
CA LEU A 53 -3.19 4.87 -0.99
C LEU A 53 -3.77 5.67 -2.15
N GLU A 54 -4.33 6.83 -1.88
CA GLU A 54 -4.74 7.76 -2.95
C GLU A 54 -3.53 8.56 -3.44
N GLU A 55 -3.50 8.91 -4.72
CA GLU A 55 -2.37 9.64 -5.33
C GLU A 55 -2.09 10.98 -4.63
N ASP A 56 -3.16 11.72 -4.27
CA ASP A 56 -3.06 13.00 -3.56
C ASP A 56 -2.50 12.83 -2.14
N GLU A 57 -2.79 11.71 -1.46
CA GLU A 57 -2.23 11.40 -0.14
C GLU A 57 -0.72 11.22 -0.26
N VAL A 58 -0.26 10.40 -1.22
CA VAL A 58 1.17 10.14 -1.43
C VAL A 58 1.91 11.40 -1.85
N ALA A 59 1.31 12.24 -2.70
CA ALA A 59 1.90 13.50 -3.15
C ALA A 59 2.07 14.53 -2.03
N SER A 60 1.30 14.40 -0.94
CA SER A 60 1.36 15.32 0.21
C SER A 60 2.41 14.93 1.27
N ILE A 61 3.03 13.76 1.14
CA ILE A 61 3.99 13.22 2.12
C ILE A 61 5.41 13.58 1.69
N ASP A 62 6.05 14.46 2.45
CA ASP A 62 7.46 14.83 2.25
C ASP A 62 8.41 14.06 3.19
N ASP A 63 7.87 13.35 4.18
CA ASP A 63 8.63 12.63 5.20
C ASP A 63 8.50 11.08 5.09
N PRO A 64 9.61 10.33 5.01
CA PRO A 64 9.57 8.88 4.96
C PRO A 64 9.01 8.19 6.22
N GLU A 65 9.02 8.82 7.41
CA GLU A 65 8.35 8.25 8.60
C GLU A 65 6.83 8.39 8.50
N GLU A 66 6.35 9.54 8.03
CA GLU A 66 4.94 9.76 7.74
C GLU A 66 4.39 8.70 6.77
N PHE A 67 5.11 8.43 5.66
CA PHE A 67 4.72 7.35 4.74
C PHE A 67 4.66 5.98 5.42
N ARG A 68 5.68 5.66 6.25
CA ARG A 68 5.76 4.38 6.96
C ARG A 68 4.63 4.21 7.98
N ASN A 69 4.21 5.28 8.63
CA ASN A 69 3.12 5.29 9.58
C ASN A 69 1.78 5.12 8.85
N LEU A 70 1.55 5.87 7.77
CA LEU A 70 0.34 5.75 6.95
C LEU A 70 0.14 4.31 6.43
N VAL A 71 1.19 3.69 5.89
CA VAL A 71 1.11 2.30 5.40
C VAL A 71 0.80 1.32 6.54
N ARG A 72 1.36 1.54 7.74
CA ARG A 72 1.08 0.72 8.92
C ARG A 72 -0.37 0.86 9.37
N ASP A 73 -0.85 2.09 9.51
CA ASP A 73 -2.19 2.40 9.96
C ASP A 73 -3.26 1.81 9.02
N ARG A 74 -2.98 1.71 7.72
CA ARG A 74 -3.88 1.11 6.73
C ARG A 74 -4.01 -0.42 6.88
N VAL A 75 -2.95 -1.11 7.27
CA VAL A 75 -2.92 -2.58 7.38
C VAL A 75 -3.32 -3.07 8.78
N ASP A 76 -3.00 -2.30 9.82
CA ASP A 76 -3.25 -2.69 11.22
C ASP A 76 -4.68 -2.35 11.70
N LYS A 77 -5.48 -1.62 10.91
CA LYS A 77 -6.90 -1.38 11.21
C LYS A 77 -7.73 -2.64 10.94
N PRO A 78 -8.54 -3.12 11.90
CA PRO A 78 -9.46 -4.23 11.64
C PRO A 78 -10.53 -3.80 10.62
N ALA A 79 -10.74 -4.66 9.62
CA ALA A 79 -11.72 -4.49 8.55
C ALA A 79 -13.18 -4.58 9.03
#